data_AF-A0A2V8IW59-F1
#
_entry.id   AF-A0A2V8IW59-F1
#
_cell.length_a   1.000
_cell.length_b   1.000
_cell.length_c   1.000
_cell.angle_alpha   90.00
_cell.angle_beta   90.00
_cell.angle_gamma   90.00
#
_symmetry.space_group_name_H-M   'P 1'
#
loop_
_entity.id
_entity.type
_entity.pdbx_description
1 polymer ?
#
loop_
_entity_poly.entity_id
_entity_poly.type
_entity_poly.pdbx_seq_one_letter_code
_entity_poly.pdbx_strand_id
1 'polypeptide(L)'
;MATSITEMIAAAAMMPDVSWAQLLPLSALYLALGIWGFDYARRRSSLLISLGYLLIEFALGMRINALAWGGSLPLILLPLAAQAVILLPRLLAAAMCILVIAGISGNLSWVPAWPHWLRNIAQATAAVVFVVVYVGVAQREREARQRTEALSAEVAQLAAANERNRMAREIHDTLGHYLTIIHVQLEAARAVISSDAERGMLAVTCAQALAKDGLAAVRQSVTALMITAFATRLSPWRAR
;
A
#
# COMPACT_ATOMS: atom_id res chain seq x y z
N MET A 1 34.08 -11.22 -52.83
CA MET A 1 33.31 -10.04 -52.35
C MET A 1 31.88 -10.02 -52.88
N ALA A 2 31.60 -10.49 -54.11
CA ALA A 2 30.22 -10.65 -54.60
C ALA A 2 29.46 -11.81 -53.92
N THR A 3 30.14 -12.92 -53.60
CA THR A 3 29.56 -14.10 -52.94
C THR A 3 29.00 -13.81 -51.54
N SER A 4 29.61 -12.91 -50.76
CA SER A 4 29.12 -12.55 -49.42
C SER A 4 27.85 -11.70 -49.45
N ILE A 5 27.63 -10.92 -50.52
CA ILE A 5 26.41 -10.11 -50.68
C ILE A 5 25.24 -11.00 -51.13
N THR A 6 25.48 -11.96 -52.03
CA THR A 6 24.45 -12.93 -52.43
C THR A 6 24.06 -13.85 -51.28
N GLU A 7 25.01 -14.28 -50.44
CA GLU A 7 24.71 -15.05 -49.22
C GLU A 7 23.93 -14.22 -48.19
N MET A 8 24.24 -12.93 -48.05
CA MET A 8 23.52 -12.01 -47.14
C MET A 8 22.09 -11.72 -47.63
N ILE A 9 21.89 -11.58 -48.94
CA ILE A 9 20.56 -11.41 -49.56
C ILE A 9 19.75 -12.71 -49.47
N ALA A 10 20.38 -13.87 -49.68
CA ALA A 10 19.75 -15.16 -49.48
C ALA A 10 19.37 -15.40 -48.01
N ALA A 11 20.19 -14.96 -47.05
CA ALA A 11 19.88 -15.02 -45.63
C ALA A 11 18.73 -14.06 -45.24
N ALA A 12 18.64 -12.88 -45.86
CA ALA A 12 17.52 -11.95 -45.68
C ALA A 12 16.21 -12.46 -46.31
N ALA A 13 16.30 -13.16 -47.45
CA ALA A 13 15.17 -13.81 -48.11
C ALA A 13 14.71 -15.10 -47.40
N MET A 14 15.51 -15.64 -46.47
CA MET A 14 15.20 -16.81 -45.65
C MET A 14 14.63 -16.44 -44.27
N MET A 15 14.29 -15.16 -44.04
CA MET A 15 13.49 -14.77 -42.88
C MET A 15 12.03 -15.12 -43.15
N PRO A 16 11.34 -15.86 -42.25
CA PRO A 16 9.92 -16.12 -42.39
C PRO A 16 9.17 -14.78 -42.54
N ASP A 17 8.27 -14.67 -43.51
CA ASP A 17 7.41 -13.51 -43.69
C ASP A 17 6.54 -13.32 -42.45
N VAL A 18 7.02 -12.47 -41.54
CA VAL A 18 6.25 -12.12 -40.35
C VAL A 18 5.06 -11.29 -40.81
N SER A 19 3.87 -11.83 -40.57
CA SER A 19 2.61 -11.15 -40.83
C SER A 19 2.40 -10.00 -39.83
N TRP A 20 3.17 -8.92 -39.96
CA TRP A 20 3.11 -7.73 -39.11
C TRP A 20 1.69 -7.16 -39.00
N ALA A 21 0.90 -7.29 -40.07
CA ALA A 21 -0.51 -6.92 -40.13
C ALA A 21 -1.40 -7.67 -39.11
N GLN A 22 -1.03 -8.89 -38.72
CA GLN A 22 -1.75 -9.67 -37.71
C GLN A 22 -1.13 -9.53 -36.32
N LEU A 23 0.20 -9.38 -36.22
CA LEU A 23 0.89 -9.28 -34.93
C LEU A 23 0.57 -8.00 -34.17
N LEU A 24 0.54 -6.84 -34.84
CA LEU A 24 0.25 -5.56 -34.20
C LEU A 24 -1.14 -5.52 -33.55
N PRO A 25 -2.25 -5.86 -34.25
CA PRO A 25 -3.57 -5.84 -33.62
C PRO A 25 -3.71 -6.92 -32.54
N LEU A 26 -3.11 -8.10 -32.69
CA LEU A 26 -3.12 -9.13 -31.64
C LEU A 26 -2.37 -8.68 -30.39
N SER A 27 -1.23 -8.00 -30.55
CA SER A 27 -0.44 -7.47 -29.43
C SER A 27 -1.17 -6.33 -28.72
N ALA A 28 -1.83 -5.45 -29.48
CA ALA A 28 -2.69 -4.41 -28.91
C ALA A 28 -3.89 -5.02 -28.16
N LEU A 29 -4.51 -6.07 -28.73
CA LEU A 29 -5.58 -6.82 -28.06
C LEU A 29 -5.08 -7.49 -26.79
N TYR A 30 -3.88 -8.07 -26.82
CA TYR A 30 -3.26 -8.71 -25.65
C TYR A 30 -3.04 -7.70 -24.52
N LEU A 31 -2.51 -6.51 -24.81
CA LEU A 31 -2.33 -5.45 -23.81
C LEU A 31 -3.68 -4.92 -23.30
N ALA A 32 -4.65 -4.69 -24.18
CA ALA A 32 -5.98 -4.22 -23.79
C ALA A 32 -6.68 -5.24 -22.88
N LEU A 33 -6.61 -6.53 -23.23
CA LEU A 33 -7.13 -7.62 -22.42
C LEU A 33 -6.36 -7.72 -21.09
N GLY A 34 -5.02 -7.62 -21.12
CA GLY A 34 -4.17 -7.69 -19.94
C GLY A 34 -4.39 -6.55 -18.94
N ILE A 35 -4.81 -5.37 -19.40
CA ILE A 35 -5.10 -4.21 -18.53
C ILE A 35 -6.57 -4.23 -18.08
N TRP A 36 -7.51 -4.26 -19.02
CA TRP A 36 -8.94 -4.13 -18.71
C TRP A 36 -9.57 -5.45 -18.28
N GLY A 37 -9.18 -6.56 -18.90
CA GLY A 37 -9.63 -7.90 -18.52
C GLY A 37 -9.14 -8.29 -17.13
N PHE A 38 -7.87 -7.98 -16.80
CA PHE A 38 -7.34 -8.17 -15.43
C PHE A 38 -8.12 -7.38 -14.40
N ASP A 39 -8.35 -6.09 -14.65
CA ASP A 39 -9.09 -5.22 -13.72
C ASP A 39 -10.56 -5.65 -13.57
N TYR A 40 -11.17 -6.12 -14.65
CA TYR A 40 -12.52 -6.68 -14.65
C TYR A 40 -12.62 -7.98 -13.84
N ALA A 41 -11.72 -8.94 -14.09
CA ALA A 41 -11.68 -10.21 -13.37
C ALA A 41 -11.45 -10.00 -11.87
N ARG A 42 -10.53 -9.08 -11.52
CA ARG A 42 -10.23 -8.71 -10.14
C ARG A 42 -11.43 -8.11 -9.42
N ARG A 43 -12.21 -7.23 -10.08
CA ARG A 43 -13.42 -6.63 -9.50
C ARG A 43 -14.54 -7.63 -9.28
N ARG A 44 -14.73 -8.57 -10.21
CA ARG A 44 -15.88 -9.49 -10.17
C ARG A 44 -15.67 -10.69 -9.23
N SER A 45 -14.44 -10.96 -8.81
CA SER A 45 -14.05 -11.99 -7.82
C SER A 45 -14.58 -13.41 -8.11
N SER A 46 -14.97 -13.68 -9.36
CA SER A 46 -15.48 -14.98 -9.79
C SER A 46 -14.35 -15.83 -10.37
N LEU A 47 -14.14 -17.01 -9.80
CA LEU A 47 -13.12 -17.96 -10.25
C LEU A 47 -13.28 -18.34 -11.73
N LEU A 48 -14.53 -18.48 -12.21
CA LEU A 48 -14.81 -18.85 -13.59
C LEU A 48 -14.41 -17.75 -14.57
N ILE A 49 -14.64 -16.49 -14.21
CA ILE A 49 -14.30 -15.34 -15.05
C ILE A 49 -12.78 -15.17 -15.10
N SER A 50 -12.10 -15.30 -13.95
CA SER A 50 -10.63 -15.23 -13.89
C SER A 50 -9.97 -16.36 -14.69
N LEU A 51 -10.48 -17.60 -14.58
CA LEU A 51 -9.98 -18.73 -15.37
C LEU A 51 -10.22 -18.51 -16.87
N GLY A 52 -11.45 -18.14 -17.26
CA GLY A 52 -11.78 -17.90 -18.66
C GLY A 52 -10.90 -16.79 -19.27
N TYR A 53 -10.74 -15.69 -18.56
CA TYR A 53 -9.86 -14.58 -18.94
C TYR A 53 -8.41 -15.04 -19.13
N LEU A 54 -7.81 -15.73 -18.15
CA LEU A 54 -6.43 -16.18 -18.23
C LEU A 54 -6.20 -17.23 -19.33
N LEU A 55 -7.17 -18.11 -19.58
CA LEU A 55 -7.08 -19.08 -20.66
C LEU A 55 -7.17 -18.40 -22.03
N ILE A 56 -8.02 -17.39 -22.18
CA ILE A 56 -8.11 -16.58 -23.40
C ILE A 56 -6.80 -15.80 -23.62
N GLU A 57 -6.26 -15.18 -22.58
CA GLU A 57 -5.00 -14.45 -22.65
C GLU A 57 -3.81 -15.39 -22.95
N PHE A 58 -3.78 -16.58 -22.35
CA PHE A 58 -2.80 -17.62 -22.68
C PHE A 58 -2.90 -18.06 -24.15
N ALA A 59 -4.10 -18.35 -24.64
CA ALA A 59 -4.31 -18.74 -26.03
C ALA A 59 -3.89 -17.64 -27.01
N LEU A 60 -4.20 -16.38 -26.68
CA LEU A 60 -3.79 -15.21 -27.46
C LEU A 60 -2.26 -15.03 -27.46
N GLY A 61 -1.63 -15.15 -26.30
CA GLY A 61 -0.17 -15.08 -26.18
C GLY A 61 0.54 -16.21 -26.94
N MET A 62 0.00 -17.44 -26.88
CA MET A 62 0.50 -18.57 -27.68
C MET A 62 0.32 -18.32 -29.18
N ARG A 63 -0.80 -17.71 -29.60
CA ARG A 63 -1.02 -17.34 -31.01
C ARG A 63 -0.02 -16.29 -31.48
N ILE A 64 0.23 -15.25 -30.68
CA ILE A 64 1.25 -14.22 -30.97
C ILE A 64 2.64 -14.86 -31.06
N ASN A 65 2.99 -15.71 -30.09
CA ASN A 65 4.30 -16.35 -30.07
C ASN A 65 4.52 -17.25 -31.30
N ALA A 66 3.51 -18.02 -31.73
CA ALA A 66 3.59 -18.85 -32.92
C ALA A 66 3.72 -18.05 -34.23
N LEU A 67 3.22 -16.81 -34.28
CA LEU A 67 3.37 -15.91 -35.43
C LEU A 67 4.73 -15.20 -35.45
N ALA A 68 5.37 -15.04 -34.29
CA ALA A 68 6.72 -14.50 -34.19
C ALA A 68 7.74 -15.56 -34.64
N TRP A 69 8.85 -15.11 -35.24
CA TRP A 69 9.92 -15.98 -35.78
C TRP A 69 10.20 -17.19 -34.88
N GLY A 70 9.66 -18.36 -35.24
CA GLY A 70 9.85 -19.63 -34.52
C GLY A 70 9.57 -19.60 -33.00
N GLY A 71 8.65 -18.76 -32.51
CA GLY A 71 8.37 -18.70 -31.07
C GLY A 71 9.33 -17.84 -30.25
N SER A 72 9.94 -16.84 -30.87
CA SER A 72 10.94 -15.96 -30.25
C SER A 72 10.41 -14.96 -29.22
N LEU A 73 9.08 -14.87 -29.01
CA LEU A 73 8.46 -13.96 -28.05
C LEU A 73 7.79 -14.67 -26.85
N PRO A 74 8.43 -15.66 -26.21
CA PRO A 74 7.80 -16.38 -25.10
C PRO A 74 7.64 -15.51 -23.85
N LEU A 75 8.42 -14.43 -23.73
CA LEU A 75 8.37 -13.48 -22.62
C LEU A 75 7.02 -12.77 -22.52
N ILE A 76 6.21 -12.74 -23.59
CA ILE A 76 4.88 -12.15 -23.55
C ILE A 76 3.96 -12.87 -22.56
N LEU A 77 4.20 -14.16 -22.28
CA LEU A 77 3.42 -14.97 -21.34
C LEU A 77 3.82 -14.77 -19.87
N LEU A 78 4.91 -14.06 -19.60
CA LEU A 78 5.44 -13.91 -18.24
C LEU A 78 4.51 -13.10 -17.31
N PRO A 79 3.87 -11.99 -17.75
CA PRO A 79 2.86 -11.28 -16.96
C PRO A 79 1.67 -12.17 -16.58
N LEU A 80 1.33 -13.17 -17.41
CA LEU A 80 0.24 -14.10 -17.13
C LEU A 80 0.48 -14.90 -15.84
N ALA A 81 1.73 -15.31 -15.59
CA ALA A 81 2.10 -16.01 -14.37
C ALA A 81 1.91 -15.13 -13.12
N ALA A 82 2.22 -13.83 -13.22
CA ALA A 82 1.95 -12.87 -12.16
C ALA A 82 0.45 -12.69 -11.90
N GLN A 83 -0.34 -12.49 -12.97
CA GLN A 83 -1.79 -12.30 -12.87
C GLN A 83 -2.48 -13.54 -12.30
N ALA A 84 -2.03 -14.75 -12.66
CA ALA A 84 -2.56 -16.00 -12.12
C ALA A 84 -2.39 -16.11 -10.60
N VAL A 85 -1.23 -15.72 -10.06
CA VAL A 85 -0.97 -15.72 -8.62
C VAL A 85 -1.84 -14.72 -7.86
N ILE A 86 -2.20 -13.60 -8.50
CA ILE A 86 -3.05 -12.56 -7.90
C ILE A 86 -4.53 -12.96 -7.93
N LEU A 87 -4.99 -13.61 -9.01
CA LEU A 87 -6.42 -13.84 -9.27
C LEU A 87 -6.92 -15.22 -8.80
N LEU A 88 -6.07 -16.24 -8.74
CA LEU A 88 -6.48 -17.64 -8.50
C LEU A 88 -6.01 -18.17 -7.15
N PRO A 89 -6.70 -19.19 -6.58
CA PRO A 89 -6.20 -19.90 -5.43
C PRO A 89 -4.92 -20.67 -5.77
N ARG A 90 -4.09 -20.90 -4.75
CA ARG A 90 -2.71 -21.43 -4.83
C ARG A 90 -2.54 -22.61 -5.80
N LEU A 91 -3.47 -23.55 -5.77
CA LEU A 91 -3.44 -24.77 -6.61
C LEU A 91 -3.67 -24.47 -8.09
N LEU A 92 -4.68 -23.66 -8.41
CA LEU A 92 -4.99 -23.29 -9.80
C LEU A 92 -3.95 -22.31 -10.36
N ALA A 93 -3.42 -21.41 -9.54
CA ALA A 93 -2.31 -20.56 -9.91
C ALA A 93 -1.06 -21.40 -10.27
N ALA A 94 -0.72 -22.42 -9.48
CA ALA A 94 0.37 -23.34 -9.80
C ALA A 94 0.12 -24.09 -11.12
N ALA A 95 -1.10 -24.59 -11.35
CA ALA A 95 -1.47 -25.23 -12.61
C ALA A 95 -1.32 -24.28 -13.81
N MET A 96 -1.73 -23.03 -13.68
CA MET A 96 -1.53 -22.00 -14.71
C MET A 96 -0.05 -21.67 -14.93
N CYS A 97 0.76 -21.59 -13.89
CA CYS A 97 2.21 -21.40 -14.03
C CYS A 97 2.87 -22.58 -14.76
N ILE A 98 2.46 -23.81 -14.48
CA ILE A 98 2.93 -25.00 -15.20
C ILE A 98 2.52 -24.92 -16.68
N LEU A 99 1.28 -24.50 -16.96
CA LEU A 99 0.79 -24.29 -18.32
C LEU A 99 1.61 -23.22 -19.07
N VAL A 100 1.96 -22.12 -18.41
CA VAL A 100 2.84 -21.07 -18.96
C VAL A 100 4.24 -21.62 -19.27
N ILE A 101 4.85 -22.36 -18.34
CA ILE A 101 6.17 -22.98 -18.55
C ILE A 101 6.12 -23.95 -19.74
N ALA A 102 5.05 -24.76 -19.83
CA ALA A 102 4.84 -25.67 -20.95
C ALA A 102 4.65 -24.93 -22.28
N GLY A 103 3.91 -23.82 -22.30
CA GLY A 103 3.73 -22.98 -23.49
C GLY A 103 5.03 -22.34 -23.97
N ILE A 104 5.84 -21.81 -23.05
CA ILE A 104 7.17 -21.25 -23.32
C ILE A 104 8.12 -22.33 -23.87
N SER A 105 8.13 -23.52 -23.26
CA SER A 105 9.09 -24.59 -23.58
C SER A 105 8.68 -25.41 -24.82
N GLY A 106 7.39 -25.62 -25.04
CA GLY A 106 6.85 -26.45 -26.11
C GLY A 106 7.07 -25.86 -27.51
N ASN A 107 7.17 -24.53 -27.62
CA ASN A 107 7.39 -23.88 -28.92
C ASN A 107 8.83 -24.05 -29.43
N LEU A 108 9.83 -24.03 -28.53
CA LEU A 108 11.25 -24.20 -28.88
C LEU A 108 11.68 -25.66 -29.11
N SER A 109 10.77 -26.63 -28.94
CA SER A 109 11.08 -28.07 -28.95
C SER A 109 11.00 -28.73 -30.33
N TRP A 110 10.67 -27.99 -31.39
CA TRP A 110 10.72 -28.47 -32.79
C TRP A 110 12.15 -28.56 -33.38
N VAL A 111 13.19 -28.41 -32.54
CA VAL A 111 14.59 -28.64 -32.90
C VAL A 111 15.08 -29.88 -32.14
N PRO A 112 15.24 -31.04 -32.81
CA PRO A 112 15.80 -32.26 -32.22
C PRO A 112 17.32 -32.09 -31.99
N ALA A 113 17.71 -31.27 -31.01
CA ALA A 113 19.09 -31.08 -30.59
C ALA A 113 19.23 -31.39 -29.09
N TRP A 114 19.85 -32.53 -28.80
CA TRP A 114 20.24 -32.93 -27.45
C TRP A 114 21.41 -32.04 -26.96
N PRO A 115 21.38 -31.38 -25.78
CA PRO A 115 20.32 -31.22 -24.79
C PRO A 115 19.90 -29.74 -24.61
N HIS A 116 19.21 -29.14 -25.58
CA HIS A 116 18.73 -27.75 -25.47
C HIS A 116 17.36 -27.61 -24.78
N TRP A 117 16.51 -28.62 -24.86
CA TRP A 117 15.17 -28.62 -24.26
C TRP A 117 15.20 -28.46 -22.73
N LEU A 118 16.14 -29.13 -22.04
CA LEU A 118 16.29 -29.04 -20.60
C LEU A 118 16.70 -27.64 -20.15
N ARG A 119 17.61 -27.00 -20.89
CA ARG A 119 18.04 -25.61 -20.63
C ARG A 119 16.86 -24.64 -20.77
N ASN A 120 15.99 -24.83 -21.76
CA ASN A 120 14.83 -23.97 -21.98
C ASN A 120 13.78 -24.10 -20.86
N ILE A 121 13.49 -25.33 -20.42
CA ILE A 121 12.58 -25.56 -19.28
C ILE A 121 13.15 -24.92 -18.01
N ALA A 122 14.46 -25.09 -17.77
CA ALA A 122 15.12 -24.49 -16.62
C ALA A 122 15.05 -22.95 -16.65
N GLN A 123 15.31 -22.33 -17.81
CA GLN A 123 15.20 -20.89 -17.99
C GLN A 123 13.76 -20.37 -17.83
N ALA A 124 12.78 -21.06 -18.42
CA ALA A 124 11.36 -20.71 -18.29
C ALA A 124 10.88 -20.81 -16.84
N THR A 125 11.28 -21.89 -16.15
CA THR A 125 10.97 -22.09 -14.73
C THR A 125 11.61 -20.99 -13.89
N ALA A 126 12.89 -20.67 -14.12
CA ALA A 126 13.57 -19.61 -13.40
C ALA A 126 12.89 -18.24 -13.60
N ALA A 127 12.49 -17.90 -14.83
CA ALA A 127 11.80 -16.66 -15.13
C ALA A 127 10.42 -16.57 -14.44
N VAL A 128 9.62 -17.64 -14.51
CA VAL A 128 8.30 -17.70 -13.86
C VAL A 128 8.45 -17.62 -12.35
N VAL A 129 9.37 -18.39 -11.75
CA VAL A 129 9.65 -18.34 -10.31
C VAL A 129 10.09 -16.94 -9.91
N PHE A 130 10.99 -16.31 -10.66
CA PHE A 130 11.45 -14.95 -10.38
C PHE A 130 10.28 -13.96 -10.35
N VAL A 131 9.40 -13.99 -11.36
CA VAL A 131 8.24 -13.08 -11.41
C VAL A 131 7.25 -13.35 -10.30
N VAL A 132 6.94 -14.62 -10.01
CA VAL A 132 6.02 -14.99 -8.92
C VAL A 132 6.57 -14.55 -7.57
N VAL A 133 7.86 -14.78 -7.31
CA VAL A 133 8.51 -14.35 -6.07
C VAL A 133 8.56 -12.84 -5.97
N TYR A 134 8.95 -12.15 -7.04
CA TYR A 134 9.02 -10.69 -7.08
C TYR A 134 7.65 -10.05 -6.80
N VAL A 135 6.59 -10.52 -7.47
CA VAL A 135 5.22 -10.04 -7.25
C VAL A 135 4.74 -10.35 -5.85
N GLY A 136 5.04 -11.55 -5.34
CA GLY A 136 4.70 -11.94 -3.97
C GLY A 136 5.40 -11.07 -2.92
N VAL A 137 6.68 -10.74 -3.12
CA VAL A 137 7.43 -9.81 -2.25
C VAL A 137 6.85 -8.41 -2.32
N ALA A 138 6.62 -7.88 -3.52
CA ALA A 138 6.05 -6.56 -3.72
C ALA A 138 4.65 -6.42 -3.09
N GLN A 139 3.84 -7.47 -3.15
CA GLN A 139 2.52 -7.49 -2.52
C GLN A 139 2.62 -7.49 -0.98
N ARG A 140 3.49 -8.33 -0.41
CA ARG A 140 3.74 -8.35 1.04
C ARG A 140 4.25 -7.02 1.54
N GLU A 141 5.13 -6.37 0.79
CA GLU A 141 5.66 -5.06 1.12
C GLU A 141 4.56 -3.99 1.12
N ARG A 142 3.68 -3.99 0.12
CA ARG A 142 2.52 -3.08 0.07
C ARG A 142 1.59 -3.29 1.26
N GLU A 143 1.27 -4.54 1.59
CA GLU A 143 0.44 -4.87 2.76
C GLU A 143 1.11 -4.45 4.06
N ALA A 144 2.42 -4.66 4.20
CA ALA A 144 3.18 -4.24 5.38
C ALA A 144 3.21 -2.71 5.54
N ARG A 145 3.41 -1.98 4.44
CA ARG A 145 3.36 -0.51 4.42
C ARG A 145 1.98 0.00 4.84
N GLN A 146 0.91 -0.53 4.25
CA GLN A 146 -0.47 -0.16 4.61
C GLN A 146 -0.79 -0.43 6.08
N ARG A 147 -0.34 -1.57 6.63
CA ARG A 147 -0.48 -1.87 8.06
C ARG A 147 0.29 -0.90 8.93
N THR A 148 1.50 -0.55 8.53
CA THR A 148 2.35 0.42 9.26
C THR A 148 1.70 1.80 9.26
N GLU A 149 1.20 2.25 8.12
CA GLU A 149 0.49 3.53 7.99
C GLU A 149 -0.77 3.55 8.86
N ALA A 150 -1.59 2.49 8.83
CA ALA A 150 -2.77 2.37 9.67
C ALA A 150 -2.43 2.39 11.17
N LEU A 151 -1.43 1.62 11.60
CA LEU A 151 -0.96 1.60 12.99
C LEU A 151 -0.38 2.95 13.41
N SER A 152 0.35 3.64 12.52
CA SER A 152 0.90 4.96 12.81
C SER A 152 -0.20 5.99 13.05
N ALA A 153 -1.29 5.92 12.28
CA ALA A 153 -2.45 6.78 12.46
C ALA A 153 -3.18 6.48 13.78
N GLU A 154 -3.31 5.21 14.14
CA GLU A 154 -3.88 4.78 15.43
C GLU A 154 -3.04 5.25 16.62
N VAL A 155 -1.72 5.05 16.56
CA VAL A 155 -0.77 5.52 17.59
C VAL A 155 -0.86 7.04 17.74
N ALA A 156 -0.93 7.80 16.65
CA ALA A 156 -1.07 9.25 16.72
C ALA A 156 -2.39 9.68 17.40
N GLN A 157 -3.50 8.99 17.12
CA GLN A 157 -4.78 9.27 17.78
C GLN A 157 -4.74 8.94 19.28
N LEU A 158 -4.17 7.79 19.65
CA LEU A 158 -3.99 7.39 21.04
C LEU A 158 -3.08 8.34 21.80
N ALA A 159 -1.96 8.76 21.19
CA ALA A 159 -1.06 9.75 21.77
C ALA A 159 -1.79 11.08 22.02
N ALA A 160 -2.57 11.57 21.05
CA ALA A 160 -3.36 12.79 21.20
C ALA A 160 -4.48 12.68 22.26
N ALA A 161 -5.05 11.49 22.46
CA ALA A 161 -6.04 11.24 23.50
C ALA A 161 -5.38 11.15 24.90
N ASN A 162 -4.25 10.46 25.01
CA ASN A 162 -3.46 10.38 26.23
C ASN A 162 -2.98 11.76 26.68
N GLU A 163 -2.55 12.59 25.74
CA GLU A 163 -2.10 13.95 26.05
C GLU A 163 -3.25 14.83 26.53
N ARG A 164 -4.45 14.70 25.95
CA ARG A 164 -5.68 15.34 26.47
C ARG A 164 -6.01 14.89 27.89
N ASN A 165 -5.91 13.59 28.19
CA ASN A 165 -6.12 13.06 29.54
C ASN A 165 -5.04 13.51 30.53
N ARG A 166 -3.80 13.67 30.07
CA ARG A 166 -2.71 14.22 30.89
C ARG A 166 -2.99 15.68 31.25
N MET A 167 -3.33 16.50 30.25
CA MET A 167 -3.71 17.90 30.47
C MET A 167 -4.93 18.06 31.38
N ALA A 168 -5.97 17.22 31.22
CA ALA A 168 -7.15 17.27 32.07
C ALA A 168 -6.80 17.01 33.56
N ARG A 169 -5.89 16.08 33.84
CA ARG A 169 -5.38 15.83 35.20
C ARG A 169 -4.58 17.01 35.72
N GLU A 170 -3.67 17.57 34.92
CA GLU A 170 -2.87 18.74 35.31
C GLU A 170 -3.76 19.96 35.63
N ILE A 171 -4.81 20.18 34.85
CA ILE A 171 -5.84 21.20 35.11
C ILE A 171 -6.59 20.89 36.41
N HIS A 172 -7.02 19.65 36.62
CA HIS A 172 -7.73 19.24 37.83
C HIS A 172 -6.88 19.40 39.09
N ASP A 173 -5.61 19.00 39.04
CA ASP A 173 -4.68 19.11 40.17
C ASP A 173 -4.43 20.58 40.53
N THR A 174 -4.19 21.42 39.52
CA THR A 174 -4.02 22.87 39.70
C THR A 174 -5.29 23.51 40.29
N LEU A 175 -6.47 23.17 39.74
CA LEU A 175 -7.76 23.65 40.26
C LEU A 175 -8.01 23.20 41.70
N GLY A 176 -7.78 21.92 41.99
CA GLY A 176 -7.94 21.35 43.32
C GLY A 176 -7.05 22.04 44.34
N HIS A 177 -5.81 22.37 43.95
CA HIS A 177 -4.89 23.12 44.79
C HIS A 177 -5.40 24.52 45.12
N TYR A 178 -5.79 25.32 44.11
CA TYR A 178 -6.35 26.66 44.34
C TYR A 178 -7.61 26.62 45.20
N LEU A 179 -8.53 25.70 44.91
CA LEU A 179 -9.78 25.56 45.68
C LEU A 179 -9.50 25.21 47.14
N THR A 180 -8.52 24.35 47.40
CA THR A 180 -8.13 23.98 48.76
C THR A 180 -7.57 25.18 49.52
N ILE A 181 -6.66 25.96 48.92
CA ILE A 181 -6.09 27.15 49.58
C ILE A 181 -7.16 28.22 49.80
N ILE A 182 -8.02 28.47 48.81
CA ILE A 182 -9.13 29.42 48.94
C ILE A 182 -10.05 29.02 50.10
N HIS A 183 -10.38 27.73 50.21
CA HIS A 183 -11.19 27.22 51.31
C HIS A 183 -10.54 27.49 52.68
N VAL A 184 -9.25 27.17 52.84
CA VAL A 184 -8.50 27.41 54.08
C VAL A 184 -8.44 28.92 54.43
N GLN A 185 -8.24 29.80 53.44
CA GLN A 185 -8.22 31.25 53.67
C GLN A 185 -9.59 31.78 54.12
N LEU A 186 -10.68 31.24 53.57
CA LEU A 186 -12.03 31.60 53.98
C LEU A 186 -12.38 31.07 55.38
N GLU A 187 -11.90 29.88 55.75
CA GLU A 187 -12.03 29.37 57.12
C GLU A 187 -11.26 30.23 58.12
N ALA A 188 -10.03 30.63 57.80
CA ALA A 188 -9.22 31.53 58.61
C ALA A 188 -9.88 32.91 58.77
N ALA A 189 -10.44 33.47 57.69
CA ALA A 189 -11.22 34.70 57.75
C ALA A 189 -12.39 34.56 58.73
N ARG A 190 -13.17 33.49 58.61
CA ARG A 190 -14.34 33.24 59.47
C ARG A 190 -13.95 33.07 60.95
N ALA A 191 -12.78 32.49 61.22
CA ALA A 191 -12.31 32.29 62.59
C ALA A 191 -11.85 33.58 63.28
N VAL A 192 -11.30 34.55 62.54
CA VAL A 192 -10.65 35.73 63.13
C VAL A 192 -11.45 37.03 63.02
N ILE A 193 -12.41 37.12 62.08
CA ILE A 193 -13.10 38.38 61.74
C ILE A 193 -13.90 39.00 62.90
N SER A 194 -14.34 38.19 63.86
CA SER A 194 -15.05 38.66 65.06
C SER A 194 -14.11 39.30 66.09
N SER A 195 -12.84 38.89 66.13
CA SER A 195 -11.82 39.40 67.05
C SER A 195 -10.90 40.45 66.43
N ASP A 196 -10.65 40.34 65.12
CA ASP A 196 -9.73 41.20 64.36
C ASP A 196 -10.27 41.32 62.92
N ALA A 197 -11.08 42.35 62.71
CA ALA A 197 -11.77 42.57 61.44
C ALA A 197 -10.80 42.87 60.30
N GLU A 198 -9.66 43.52 60.59
CA GLU A 198 -8.64 43.85 59.57
C GLU A 198 -7.97 42.57 59.05
N ARG A 199 -7.52 41.68 59.95
CA ARG A 199 -6.96 40.38 59.55
C ARG A 199 -7.96 39.48 58.84
N GLY A 200 -9.22 39.47 59.30
CA GLY A 200 -10.29 38.73 58.62
C GLY A 200 -10.49 39.21 57.18
N MET A 201 -10.48 40.53 56.96
CA MET A 201 -10.64 41.11 55.63
C MET A 201 -9.42 40.89 54.72
N LEU A 202 -8.20 40.87 55.28
CA LEU A 202 -6.99 40.49 54.54
C LEU A 202 -7.07 39.05 54.02
N ALA A 203 -7.54 38.09 54.83
CA ALA A 203 -7.71 36.70 54.42
C ALA A 203 -8.76 36.55 53.29
N VAL A 204 -9.87 37.29 53.35
CA VAL A 204 -10.87 37.35 52.26
C VAL A 204 -10.26 37.91 50.97
N THR A 205 -9.49 38.99 51.07
CA THR A 205 -8.82 39.61 49.91
C THR A 205 -7.80 38.66 49.28
N CYS A 206 -7.06 37.91 50.10
CA CYS A 206 -6.15 36.87 49.64
C CYS A 206 -6.90 35.73 48.91
N ALA A 207 -8.02 35.27 49.47
CA ALA A 207 -8.88 34.28 48.82
C ALA A 207 -9.41 34.77 47.45
N GLN A 208 -9.80 36.05 47.34
CA GLN A 208 -10.23 36.65 46.08
C GLN A 208 -9.10 36.74 45.03
N ALA A 209 -7.88 37.08 45.47
CA ALA A 209 -6.71 37.09 44.60
C ALA A 209 -6.41 35.69 44.06
N LEU A 210 -6.37 34.68 44.94
CA LEU A 210 -6.17 33.28 44.56
C LEU A 210 -7.25 32.75 43.60
N ALA A 211 -8.51 33.18 43.78
CA ALA A 211 -9.59 32.82 42.87
C ALA A 211 -9.39 33.42 41.46
N LYS A 212 -8.91 34.68 41.37
CA LYS A 212 -8.56 35.31 40.10
C LYS A 212 -7.39 34.61 39.42
N ASP A 213 -6.34 34.29 40.17
CA ASP A 213 -5.14 33.64 39.66
C ASP A 213 -5.44 32.22 39.18
N GLY A 214 -6.21 31.44 39.95
CA GLY A 214 -6.66 30.11 39.55
C GLY A 214 -7.52 30.12 38.28
N LEU A 215 -8.42 31.09 38.14
CA LEU A 215 -9.24 31.23 36.92
C LEU A 215 -8.38 31.60 35.70
N ALA A 216 -7.37 32.46 35.88
CA ALA A 216 -6.43 32.83 34.82
C ALA A 216 -5.59 31.62 34.37
N ALA A 217 -5.09 30.81 35.31
CA ALA A 217 -4.33 29.60 35.03
C ALA A 217 -5.17 28.60 34.20
N VAL A 218 -6.42 28.34 34.61
CA VAL A 218 -7.33 27.46 33.86
C VAL A 218 -7.61 27.98 32.45
N ARG A 219 -7.86 29.29 32.30
CA ARG A 219 -8.08 29.89 30.97
C ARG A 219 -6.87 29.69 30.06
N GLN A 220 -5.65 29.84 30.57
CA GLN A 220 -4.44 29.57 29.79
C GLN A 220 -4.35 28.10 29.38
N SER A 221 -4.55 27.16 30.31
CA SER A 221 -4.50 25.72 30.02
C SER A 221 -5.57 25.28 29.01
N VAL A 222 -6.81 25.80 29.12
CA VAL A 222 -7.89 25.51 28.16
C VAL A 222 -7.60 26.12 26.79
N THR A 223 -7.02 27.32 26.73
CA THR A 223 -6.63 27.95 25.47
C THR A 223 -5.55 27.12 24.76
N ALA A 224 -4.56 26.62 25.49
CA ALA A 224 -3.55 25.72 24.93
C ALA A 224 -4.17 24.42 24.37
N LEU A 225 -5.17 23.87 25.05
CA LEU A 225 -5.90 22.68 24.62
C LEU A 225 -6.70 22.93 23.32
N MET A 226 -7.34 24.10 23.19
CA MET A 226 -8.04 24.53 21.98
C MET A 226 -7.09 24.70 20.78
N ILE A 227 -5.92 25.32 20.98
CA ILE A 227 -4.92 25.51 19.93
C ILE A 227 -4.43 24.14 19.42
N THR A 228 -4.13 23.21 20.32
CA THR A 228 -3.71 21.85 19.97
C THR A 228 -4.81 21.08 19.22
N ALA A 229 -6.07 21.22 19.65
CA ALA A 229 -7.22 20.61 18.96
C ALA A 229 -7.41 21.18 17.54
N PHE A 230 -7.25 22.50 17.37
CA PHE A 230 -7.29 23.14 16.06
C PHE A 230 -6.16 22.68 15.13
N ALA A 231 -4.93 22.60 15.64
CA ALA A 231 -3.77 22.13 14.87
C ALA A 231 -3.95 20.68 14.40
N THR A 232 -4.49 19.81 15.26
CA THR A 232 -4.76 18.41 14.92
C THR A 232 -5.79 18.30 13.79
N ARG A 233 -6.82 19.16 13.79
CA ARG A 233 -7.90 19.15 12.79
C ARG A 233 -7.45 19.60 11.40
N LEU A 234 -6.38 20.39 11.31
CA LEU A 234 -5.82 20.91 10.05
C LEU A 234 -4.72 20.01 9.45
N SER A 235 -4.28 18.98 10.16
CA SER A 235 -3.27 18.03 9.70
C SER A 235 -3.58 17.21 8.42
N PRO A 236 -4.84 17.01 7.95
CA PRO A 236 -5.09 16.25 6.71
C PRO A 236 -4.55 16.90 5.43
N TRP A 237 -4.13 18.16 5.48
CA TRP A 237 -3.75 18.95 4.30
C TRP A 237 -2.24 19.05 4.04
N ARG A 238 -1.38 18.41 4.83
CA ARG A 238 0.09 18.48 4.68
C ARG A 238 0.75 17.23 4.09
N ALA A 239 -0.02 16.19 3.74
CA ALA A 239 0.52 14.92 3.23
C ALA A 239 0.06 14.56 1.81
N ARG A 240 -0.24 15.55 0.97
CA ARG A 240 -0.47 15.37 -0.47
C ARG A 240 0.48 16.23 -1.28
#